data_AF-A0A4S2A884-F1
#
_entry.id   AF-A0A4S2A884-F1
#
_cell.length_a   1.000
_cell.length_b   1.000
_cell.length_c   1.000
_cell.angle_alpha   90.00
_cell.angle_beta   90.00
_cell.angle_gamma   90.00
#
_symmetry.space_group_name_H-M   'P 1'
#
loop_
_entity.id
_entity.type
_entity.pdbx_description
1 polymer ?
#
loop_
_entity_poly.entity_id
_entity_poly.type
_entity_poly.pdbx_seq_one_letter_code
_entity_poly.pdbx_strand_id
1 'polypeptide(L)'
;EAMQMVRMLADRDPDSPYLFPILQSEEGTEAAYREYQSALRAFNQRLAVLRQCLGMQSALTTYAARHTWATMAYHCEIHPGIISEAMGHSSITVTETYLKPFSNRKIDEANQRVISFVRSGACIV
;
A
#
# COMPACT_ATOMS: atom_id res chain seq x y z
N GLU A 1 8.22 6.35 13.66
CA GLU A 1 9.30 6.29 12.65
C GLU A 1 8.95 7.02 11.35
N ALA A 2 7.92 6.64 10.59
CA ALA A 2 7.57 7.32 9.32
C ALA A 2 7.33 8.84 9.44
N MET A 3 6.58 9.28 10.47
CA MET A 3 6.32 10.71 10.71
C MET A 3 7.59 11.53 10.98
N GLN A 4 8.66 10.91 11.47
CA GLN A 4 9.93 11.60 11.65
C GLN A 4 10.59 11.89 10.30
N MET A 5 10.54 10.94 9.36
CA MET A 5 11.03 11.16 7.99
C MET A 5 10.20 12.22 7.28
N VAL A 6 8.87 12.19 7.42
CA VAL A 6 7.98 13.22 6.84
C VAL A 6 8.40 14.60 7.35
N ARG A 7 8.56 14.78 8.66
CA ARG A 7 8.99 16.08 9.23
C ARG A 7 10.38 16.50 8.78
N MET A 8 11.29 15.55 8.57
CA MET A 8 12.65 15.84 8.12
C MET A 8 12.70 16.31 6.66
N LEU A 9 11.85 15.72 5.82
CA LEU A 9 11.80 15.96 4.37
C LEU A 9 10.75 16.99 3.97
N ALA A 10 9.88 17.40 4.89
CA ALA A 10 8.81 18.34 4.64
C ALA A 10 9.35 19.66 4.08
N ASP A 11 8.58 20.26 3.18
CA ASP A 11 8.88 21.60 2.70
C ASP A 11 8.90 22.58 3.89
N ARG A 12 9.86 23.50 3.86
CA ARG A 12 10.06 24.50 4.90
C ARG A 12 9.54 25.86 4.50
N ASP A 13 9.20 26.03 3.23
CA ASP A 13 8.57 27.24 2.73
C ASP A 13 7.11 27.28 3.20
N PRO A 14 6.71 28.25 4.03
CA PRO A 14 5.32 28.39 4.49
C PRO A 14 4.35 28.80 3.37
N ASP A 15 4.86 29.34 2.26
CA ASP A 15 4.05 29.76 1.12
C ASP A 15 3.86 28.61 0.09
N SER A 16 4.61 27.51 0.23
CA SER A 16 4.47 26.32 -0.61
C SER A 16 3.18 25.56 -0.27
N PRO A 17 2.35 25.22 -1.28
CA PRO A 17 1.15 24.41 -1.04
C PRO A 17 1.48 22.91 -0.85
N TYR A 18 2.73 22.49 -1.04
CA TYR A 18 3.12 21.09 -1.06
C TYR A 18 3.75 20.62 0.24
N LEU A 19 3.43 19.38 0.63
CA LEU A 19 4.06 18.75 1.80
C LEU A 19 5.57 18.52 1.63
N PHE A 20 6.03 18.29 0.39
CA PHE A 20 7.42 18.02 0.07
C PHE A 20 7.90 18.94 -1.05
N PRO A 21 9.17 19.38 -1.04
CA PRO A 21 9.73 20.29 -2.04
C PRO A 21 10.11 19.53 -3.32
N ILE A 22 9.16 18.80 -3.90
CA ILE A 22 9.32 17.99 -5.13
C ILE A 22 8.80 18.76 -6.34
N LEU A 23 7.70 19.49 -6.16
CA LEU A 23 7.05 20.30 -7.18
C LEU A 23 7.31 21.77 -6.87
N GLN A 24 7.41 22.58 -7.91
CA GLN A 24 7.68 24.02 -7.83
C GLN A 24 6.57 24.82 -8.53
N SER A 25 5.95 24.24 -9.56
CA SER A 25 4.82 24.84 -10.26
C SER A 25 3.55 24.82 -9.40
N GLU A 26 2.63 25.75 -9.65
CA GLU A 26 1.35 25.86 -8.93
C GLU A 26 0.46 24.62 -9.10
N GLU A 27 -0.27 24.26 -8.06
CA GLU A 27 -1.17 23.10 -8.04
C GLU A 27 -2.23 23.18 -9.15
N GLY A 28 -2.50 22.04 -9.78
CA GLY A 28 -3.48 21.93 -10.86
C GLY A 28 -2.98 22.39 -12.23
N THR A 29 -1.77 22.95 -12.33
CA THR A 29 -1.18 23.32 -13.62
C THR A 29 -0.62 22.11 -14.37
N GLU A 30 -0.62 22.20 -15.71
CA GLU A 30 0.02 21.21 -16.58
C GLU A 30 1.54 21.10 -16.30
N ALA A 31 2.17 22.20 -15.89
CA ALA A 31 3.58 22.21 -15.51
C ALA A 31 3.82 21.36 -14.25
N ALA A 32 3.02 21.54 -13.20
CA ALA A 32 3.09 20.73 -11.98
C ALA A 32 2.85 19.23 -12.27
N TYR A 33 1.91 18.91 -13.17
CA TYR A 33 1.67 17.53 -13.57
C TYR A 33 2.89 16.91 -14.28
N ARG A 34 3.57 17.66 -15.16
CA ARG A 34 4.81 17.20 -15.81
C ARG A 34 5.96 17.04 -14.85
N GLU A 35 6.12 17.96 -13.89
CA GLU A 35 7.10 17.84 -12.81
C GLU A 35 6.87 16.57 -11.99
N TYR A 36 5.61 16.31 -11.61
CA TYR A 36 5.22 15.09 -10.92
C TYR A 36 5.58 13.83 -11.71
N GLN A 37 5.22 13.76 -13.00
CA GLN A 37 5.55 12.62 -13.87
C GLN A 37 7.07 12.42 -14.00
N SER A 38 7.83 13.51 -14.08
CA SER A 38 9.29 13.46 -14.10
C SER A 38 9.87 12.92 -12.79
N ALA A 39 9.43 13.46 -11.65
CA ALA A 39 9.85 13.04 -10.33
C ALA A 39 9.51 11.56 -10.06
N LEU A 40 8.31 11.12 -10.43
CA LEU A 40 7.88 9.73 -10.32
C LEU A 40 8.75 8.78 -11.14
N ARG A 41 9.10 9.15 -12.38
CA ARG A 41 10.00 8.36 -13.22
C ARG A 41 11.40 8.27 -12.62
N ALA A 42 11.96 9.40 -12.19
CA ALA A 42 13.26 9.43 -11.53
C ALA A 42 13.28 8.58 -10.26
N PHE A 43 12.21 8.63 -9.47
CA PHE A 43 12.10 7.83 -8.26
C PHE A 43 12.04 6.32 -8.56
N ASN A 44 11.22 5.91 -9.53
CA ASN A 44 11.16 4.51 -9.97
C ASN A 44 12.49 4.01 -10.57
N GLN A 45 13.26 4.86 -11.25
CA GLN A 45 14.60 4.50 -11.70
C GLN A 45 15.55 4.23 -10.53
N ARG A 46 15.52 5.07 -9.49
CA ARG A 46 16.30 4.85 -8.26
C ARG A 46 15.89 3.56 -7.55
N LEU A 47 14.60 3.25 -7.50
CA LEU A 47 14.10 1.98 -6.97
C LEU A 47 14.56 0.78 -7.80
N ALA A 48 14.67 0.91 -9.13
CA ALA A 48 15.19 -0.14 -9.99
C ALA A 48 16.69 -0.41 -9.73
N VAL A 49 17.48 0.64 -9.47
CA VAL A 49 18.88 0.48 -9.04
C VAL A 49 18.94 -0.21 -7.67
N LEU A 50 18.13 0.23 -6.71
CA LEU A 50 18.07 -0.40 -5.38
C LEU A 50 17.68 -1.88 -5.46
N ARG A 51 16.72 -2.23 -6.33
CA ARG A 51 16.34 -3.62 -6.62
C ARG A 51 17.55 -4.46 -7.03
N GLN A 52 18.38 -3.94 -7.95
CA GLN A 52 19.58 -4.63 -8.42
C GLN A 52 20.60 -4.80 -7.30
N CYS A 53 20.85 -3.76 -6.51
CA CYS A 53 21.76 -3.82 -5.36
C CYS A 53 21.33 -4.87 -4.32
N LEU A 54 20.02 -5.03 -4.11
CA LEU A 54 19.46 -6.00 -3.17
C LEU A 54 19.31 -7.42 -3.77
N GLY A 55 19.63 -7.63 -5.05
CA GLY A 55 19.46 -8.93 -5.71
C GLY A 55 18.00 -9.38 -5.82
N MET A 56 17.05 -8.45 -5.79
CA MET A 56 15.62 -8.77 -5.82
C MET A 56 15.17 -9.18 -7.23
N GLN A 57 14.40 -10.27 -7.32
CA GLN A 57 13.82 -10.74 -8.58
C GLN A 57 12.54 -9.97 -8.96
N SER A 58 11.75 -9.58 -7.96
CA SER A 58 10.50 -8.82 -8.16
C SER A 58 10.78 -7.34 -8.43
N ALA A 59 9.96 -6.71 -9.27
CA ALA A 59 10.05 -5.28 -9.52
C ALA A 59 9.82 -4.47 -8.23
N LEU A 60 10.70 -3.49 -7.99
CA LEU A 60 10.56 -2.51 -6.91
C LEU A 60 10.19 -1.17 -7.54
N THR A 61 8.97 -0.71 -7.27
CA THR A 61 8.41 0.55 -7.77
C THR A 61 7.64 1.24 -6.65
N THR A 62 7.21 2.48 -6.86
CA THR A 62 6.31 3.18 -5.93
C THR A 62 5.00 2.41 -5.69
N TYR A 63 4.53 1.66 -6.69
CA TYR A 63 3.33 0.85 -6.60
C TYR A 63 3.53 -0.41 -5.73
N ALA A 64 4.76 -0.92 -5.65
CA ALA A 64 5.08 -2.07 -4.80
C ALA A 64 4.76 -1.79 -3.33
N ALA A 65 5.06 -0.58 -2.83
CA ALA A 65 4.74 -0.19 -1.44
C ALA A 65 3.24 -0.27 -1.15
N ARG A 66 2.41 0.22 -2.08
CA ARG A 66 0.94 0.15 -1.99
C ARG A 66 0.45 -1.30 -1.95
N HIS A 67 0.94 -2.14 -2.87
CA HIS A 67 0.62 -3.57 -2.89
C HIS A 67 1.02 -4.28 -1.59
N THR A 68 2.24 -4.05 -1.11
CA THR A 68 2.75 -4.67 0.11
C THR A 68 1.89 -4.30 1.30
N TRP A 69 1.54 -3.02 1.48
CA TRP A 69 0.67 -2.60 2.57
C TRP A 69 -0.71 -3.27 2.51
N ALA A 70 -1.36 -3.27 1.34
CA ALA A 70 -2.68 -3.89 1.18
C ALA A 70 -2.66 -5.40 1.45
N THR A 71 -1.67 -6.11 0.91
CA THR A 71 -1.47 -7.55 1.15
C THR A 71 -1.22 -7.83 2.63
N MET A 72 -0.38 -7.03 3.30
CA MET A 72 -0.12 -7.19 4.74
C MET A 72 -1.37 -6.94 5.58
N ALA A 73 -2.11 -5.87 5.30
CA ALA A 73 -3.36 -5.57 5.98
C ALA A 73 -4.37 -6.71 5.87
N TYR A 74 -4.50 -7.29 4.67
CA TYR A 74 -5.36 -8.45 4.44
C TYR A 74 -4.89 -9.70 5.18
N HIS A 75 -3.57 -9.96 5.24
CA HIS A 75 -3.03 -11.06 6.03
C HIS A 75 -3.20 -10.87 7.53
N CYS A 76 -3.27 -9.62 7.99
CA CYS A 76 -3.69 -9.22 9.34
C CYS A 76 -5.22 -9.29 9.56
N GLU A 77 -5.97 -9.88 8.62
CA GLU A 77 -7.43 -10.09 8.70
C GLU A 77 -8.23 -8.78 8.77
N ILE A 78 -7.66 -7.68 8.26
CA ILE A 78 -8.40 -6.43 8.10
C ILE A 78 -9.37 -6.60 6.92
N HIS A 79 -10.62 -6.18 7.14
CA HIS A 79 -11.68 -6.30 6.14
C HIS A 79 -11.30 -5.57 4.83
N PRO A 80 -11.46 -6.17 3.64
CA PRO A 80 -11.11 -5.54 2.37
C PRO A 80 -11.75 -4.16 2.14
N GLY A 81 -12.95 -3.92 2.68
CA GLY A 81 -13.59 -2.60 2.66
C GLY A 81 -12.80 -1.51 3.38
N ILE A 82 -12.23 -1.82 4.56
CA ILE A 82 -11.40 -0.87 5.31
C ILE A 82 -10.10 -0.61 4.56
N ILE A 83 -9.50 -1.67 3.99
CA ILE A 83 -8.29 -1.54 3.16
C ILE A 83 -8.58 -0.65 1.94
N SER A 84 -9.73 -0.85 1.29
CA SER A 84 -10.17 -0.07 0.13
C SER A 84 -10.31 1.41 0.45
N GLU A 85 -10.97 1.74 1.57
CA GLU A 85 -11.18 3.10 2.03
C GLU A 85 -9.85 3.79 2.38
N ALA A 86 -8.98 3.09 3.13
CA ALA A 86 -7.66 3.59 3.48
C ALA A 86 -6.76 3.87 2.25
N MET A 87 -6.96 3.15 1.16
CA MET A 87 -6.22 3.35 -0.11
C MET A 87 -6.88 4.39 -1.03
N GLY A 88 -8.08 4.87 -0.71
CA GLY A 88 -8.85 5.77 -1.56
C GLY A 88 -9.35 5.12 -2.85
N HIS A 89 -9.58 3.80 -2.85
CA HIS A 89 -10.12 3.11 -4.02
C HIS A 89 -11.64 3.31 -4.13
N SER A 90 -12.13 3.52 -5.36
CA SER A 90 -13.55 3.71 -5.66
C SER A 90 -14.40 2.45 -5.48
N SER A 91 -13.78 1.27 -5.35
CA SER A 91 -14.46 -0.01 -5.11
C SER A 91 -13.54 -1.02 -4.43
N ILE A 92 -14.12 -1.90 -3.61
CA ILE A 92 -13.47 -3.09 -3.05
C ILE A 92 -12.84 -3.95 -4.15
N THR A 93 -13.47 -4.07 -5.32
CA THR A 93 -12.97 -4.92 -6.41
C THR A 93 -11.59 -4.46 -6.90
N VAL A 94 -11.32 -3.15 -6.85
CA VAL A 94 -9.98 -2.63 -7.15
C VAL A 94 -8.99 -3.16 -6.11
N THR A 95 -9.34 -3.11 -4.83
CA THR A 95 -8.53 -3.61 -3.71
C THR A 95 -8.28 -5.11 -3.81
N GLU A 96 -9.25 -5.91 -4.24
CA GLU A 96 -9.11 -7.37 -4.42
C GLU A 96 -7.97 -7.74 -5.39
N THR A 97 -7.69 -6.91 -6.40
CA THR A 97 -6.57 -7.13 -7.32
C THR A 97 -5.19 -7.05 -6.64
N TYR A 98 -5.11 -6.49 -5.43
CA TYR A 98 -3.89 -6.37 -4.64
C TYR A 98 -3.74 -7.49 -3.61
N LEU A 99 -4.77 -8.32 -3.40
CA LEU A 99 -4.81 -9.29 -2.31
C LEU A 99 -4.24 -10.64 -2.77
N LYS A 100 -3.09 -11.02 -2.21
CA LYS A 100 -2.59 -12.39 -2.39
C LYS A 100 -3.49 -13.38 -1.65
N PRO A 101 -3.78 -14.55 -2.24
CA PRO A 101 -4.50 -15.61 -1.55
C PRO A 101 -3.85 -15.98 -0.21
N PHE A 102 -4.65 -16.42 0.74
CA PHE A 102 -4.13 -17.00 1.98
C PHE A 102 -3.37 -18.30 1.69
N SER A 103 -2.38 -18.61 2.52
CA SER A 103 -1.68 -19.88 2.46
C SER A 103 -2.59 -21.03 2.91
N ASN A 104 -2.35 -22.24 2.38
CA ASN A 104 -3.10 -23.44 2.78
C ASN A 104 -3.12 -23.63 4.29
N ARG A 105 -2.00 -23.36 4.97
CA ARG A 105 -1.92 -23.42 6.44
C ARG A 105 -2.98 -22.54 7.13
N LYS A 106 -3.21 -21.33 6.63
CA LYS A 106 -4.20 -20.41 7.22
C LYS A 106 -5.63 -20.82 6.88
N ILE A 107 -5.83 -21.44 5.70
CA ILE A 107 -7.10 -22.07 5.34
C ILE A 107 -7.40 -23.27 6.25
N ASP A 108 -6.39 -24.11 6.53
CA ASP A 108 -6.51 -25.26 7.43
C ASP A 108 -6.87 -24.84 8.85
N GLU A 109 -6.23 -23.78 9.37
CA GLU A 109 -6.58 -23.18 10.67
C GLU A 109 -8.04 -22.70 10.70
N ALA A 110 -8.50 -22.02 9.64
CA ALA A 110 -9.88 -21.57 9.53
C ALA A 110 -10.86 -22.75 9.50
N ASN A 111 -10.55 -23.80 8.72
CA ASN A 111 -11.35 -25.02 8.67
C ASN A 111 -11.43 -25.70 10.05
N GLN A 112 -10.32 -25.79 10.78
CA GLN A 112 -10.30 -26.35 12.13
C GLN A 112 -11.16 -25.54 13.10
N ARG A 113 -11.15 -24.20 13.02
CA ARG A 113 -12.04 -23.34 13.82
C ARG A 113 -13.51 -23.61 13.54
N VAL A 114 -13.90 -23.73 12.27
CA VAL A 114 -15.30 -24.04 11.90
C VAL A 114 -15.70 -25.43 12.39
N ILE A 115 -14.87 -26.45 12.14
CA ILE A 115 -15.14 -27.83 12.55
C ILE A 115 -15.26 -27.94 14.08
N SER A 116 -14.35 -27.28 14.81
CA SER A 116 -14.38 -27.30 16.28
C SER A 116 -15.62 -26.60 16.82
N PHE A 117 -16.02 -25.44 16.27
CA PHE A 117 -17.25 -24.74 16.64
C PHE A 117 -18.50 -25.62 16.49
N VAL A 118 -18.62 -26.32 15.37
CA VAL A 118 -19.73 -27.26 15.12
C VAL A 118 -19.70 -28.44 16.10
N ARG A 119 -18.52 -29.01 16.36
CA ARG A 119 -18.36 -30.14 17.29
C ARG A 119 -18.59 -29.76 18.75
N SER A 120 -18.30 -28.53 19.15
CA SER A 120 -18.50 -28.05 20.52
C SER A 120 -19.97 -27.83 20.88
N GLY A 121 -20.92 -28.10 19.98
CA GLY A 121 -22.35 -28.03 20.29
C GLY A 121 -22.86 -26.61 20.56
N ALA A 122 -22.12 -25.57 20.15
CA ALA A 122 -22.56 -24.17 20.21
C ALA A 122 -23.65 -23.84 19.15
N CYS A 123 -24.37 -24.86 18.68
CA CYS A 123 -25.65 -24.71 18.02
C CYS A 123 -26.71 -24.57 19.13
N ILE A 124 -26.93 -23.35 19.59
CA ILE A 124 -28.23 -22.97 20.13
C ILE A 124 -28.95 -22.23 19.01
N VAL A 125 -29.61 -22.99 18.14
CA VAL A 125 -30.82 -22.55 17.45
C VAL A 125 -31.81 -23.70 17.53
#